data_AF-A0A660SFF4-F1
#
_entry.id   AF-A0A660SFF4-F1
#
_cell.length_a   1.000
_cell.length_b   1.000
_cell.length_c   1.000
_cell.angle_alpha   90.00
_cell.angle_beta   90.00
_cell.angle_gamma   90.00
#
_symmetry.space_group_name_H-M   'P 1'
#
loop_
_entity.id
_entity.type
_entity.pdbx_description
1 polymer ?
#
loop_
_entity_poly.entity_id
_entity_poly.type
_entity_poly.pdbx_seq_one_letter_code
_entity_poly.pdbx_strand_id
1 'polypeptide(L)'
;IEQYIRNSIKSKERLYRFINDIIKTNNIHKVLEISEELWPDFDEFMSKYLFEFTPLVEEQYIEFLHKNNKNEIADNIIKKSLNDIYLFPDLFLAICKNKLKNLWGGTKDIPVSRLIEKSIELYEYTSIEVLNEQDRDIKQIYQKLLQKTRDIIRADDFKNYRTAVREIKESKRLKLLLNQISKIENMPIELQSMLRAIITDQYPDIESTKYEESESFYTLANSYDKMMKQYKYIISVEIPKNSENIYEAASMGDLSENAEYRSAKDKQKLLASSLNTIRYELDRAIVIDLKDVNGDIVSFGTVVELKDRINKRIVVYKILGPWETDIQNNIISYKSEIGKELEGKKKGDTIQFRNDSYLIISIKKLEKI
;
A
#
# COMPACT_ATOMS: atom_id res chain seq x y z
N ILE A 1 -31.97 29.62 -9.23
CA ILE A 1 -31.08 28.47 -8.92
C ILE A 1 -30.98 28.27 -7.41
N GLU A 2 -30.58 29.28 -6.64
CA GLU A 2 -30.48 29.20 -5.17
C GLU A 2 -31.75 28.68 -4.47
N GLN A 3 -32.92 29.24 -4.78
CA GLN A 3 -34.19 28.80 -4.20
C GLN A 3 -34.58 27.36 -4.61
N TYR A 4 -34.12 26.88 -5.77
CA TYR A 4 -34.29 25.49 -6.19
C TYR A 4 -33.37 24.54 -5.40
N ILE A 5 -32.13 24.97 -5.13
CA ILE A 5 -31.19 24.22 -4.28
C ILE A 5 -31.78 24.10 -2.87
N ARG A 6 -32.14 25.21 -2.22
CA ARG A 6 -32.73 25.22 -0.86
C ARG A 6 -33.95 24.31 -0.74
N ASN A 7 -34.79 24.24 -1.78
CA ASN A 7 -35.96 23.37 -1.79
C ASN A 7 -35.63 21.88 -1.99
N SER A 8 -34.50 21.58 -2.62
CA SER A 8 -34.07 20.21 -2.93
C SER A 8 -33.27 19.58 -1.79
N ILE A 9 -32.45 20.37 -1.08
CA ILE A 9 -31.60 19.92 0.03
C ILE A 9 -32.23 20.18 1.42
N LYS A 10 -33.49 19.80 1.60
CA LYS A 10 -34.19 19.97 2.89
C LYS A 10 -33.72 19.00 4.00
N SER A 11 -32.98 17.95 3.62
CA SER A 11 -32.39 16.99 4.55
C SER A 11 -31.05 16.50 4.00
N LYS A 12 -30.21 15.94 4.88
CA LYS A 12 -28.85 15.47 4.53
C LYS A 12 -28.88 14.26 3.60
N GLU A 13 -29.90 13.41 3.71
CA GLU A 13 -30.12 12.26 2.81
C GLU A 13 -30.45 12.72 1.39
N ARG A 14 -31.11 13.88 1.26
CA ARG A 14 -31.39 14.49 -0.05
C ARG A 14 -30.17 15.21 -0.62
N LEU A 15 -29.25 15.69 0.21
CA LEU A 15 -27.99 16.29 -0.26
C LEU A 15 -27.21 15.32 -1.11
N TYR A 16 -27.05 14.07 -0.65
CA TYR A 16 -26.32 13.04 -1.37
C TYR A 16 -26.87 12.80 -2.78
N ARG A 17 -28.19 12.55 -2.88
CA ARG A 17 -28.87 12.34 -4.16
C ARG A 17 -28.79 13.59 -5.05
N PHE A 18 -29.03 14.75 -4.46
CA PHE A 18 -29.06 16.01 -5.19
C PHE A 18 -27.70 16.44 -5.71
N ILE A 19 -26.62 16.23 -4.95
CA ILE A 19 -25.26 16.51 -5.40
C ILE A 19 -24.94 15.60 -6.60
N ASN A 20 -25.30 14.32 -6.55
CA ASN A 20 -25.10 13.41 -7.69
C ASN A 20 -25.88 13.84 -8.94
N ASP A 21 -27.10 14.38 -8.79
CA ASP A 21 -27.89 14.93 -9.89
C ASP A 21 -27.31 16.26 -10.44
N ILE A 22 -26.70 17.08 -9.59
CA ILE A 22 -26.18 18.41 -9.93
C ILE A 22 -24.75 18.42 -10.51
N ILE A 23 -23.98 17.33 -10.39
CA ILE A 23 -22.61 17.22 -10.96
C ILE A 23 -22.55 17.68 -12.42
N LYS A 24 -23.61 17.47 -13.20
CA LYS A 24 -23.71 17.89 -14.62
C LYS A 24 -23.81 19.40 -14.84
N THR A 25 -24.14 20.18 -13.80
CA THR A 25 -24.44 21.62 -13.89
C THR A 25 -23.33 22.52 -13.35
N ASN A 26 -22.24 21.95 -12.85
CA ASN A 26 -21.06 22.66 -12.34
C ASN A 26 -21.35 23.65 -11.18
N ASN A 27 -22.44 23.45 -10.43
CA ASN A 27 -22.88 24.34 -9.34
C ASN A 27 -22.53 23.84 -7.93
N ILE A 28 -21.56 22.93 -7.80
CA ILE A 28 -21.23 22.26 -6.52
C ILE A 28 -20.84 23.28 -5.45
N HIS A 29 -20.01 24.28 -5.77
CA HIS A 29 -19.66 25.34 -4.81
C HIS A 29 -20.89 26.04 -4.21
N LYS A 30 -21.91 26.36 -5.02
CA LYS A 30 -23.12 27.01 -4.53
C LYS A 30 -23.95 26.08 -3.64
N VAL A 31 -23.93 24.78 -3.91
CA VAL A 31 -24.56 23.79 -3.04
C VAL A 31 -23.84 23.74 -1.68
N LEU A 32 -22.51 23.70 -1.67
CA LEU A 32 -21.72 23.69 -0.43
C LEU A 32 -21.97 24.94 0.43
N GLU A 33 -21.98 26.13 -0.17
CA GLU A 33 -22.29 27.39 0.53
C GLU A 33 -23.69 27.33 1.17
N ILE A 34 -24.71 26.95 0.41
CA ILE A 34 -26.09 26.90 0.92
C ILE A 34 -26.23 25.80 1.98
N SER A 35 -25.54 24.67 1.83
CA SER A 35 -25.56 23.59 2.82
C SER A 35 -24.96 24.00 4.15
N GLU A 36 -23.85 24.76 4.14
CA GLU A 36 -23.26 25.32 5.35
C GLU A 36 -24.22 26.30 6.05
N GLU A 37 -24.90 27.16 5.29
CA GLU A 37 -25.88 28.09 5.85
C GLU A 37 -27.10 27.37 6.49
N LEU A 38 -27.52 26.25 5.90
CA LEU A 38 -28.71 25.52 6.34
C LEU A 38 -28.43 24.59 7.54
N TRP A 39 -27.20 24.09 7.67
CA TRP A 39 -26.85 23.08 8.68
C TRP A 39 -25.62 23.50 9.49
N PRO A 40 -25.81 23.88 10.78
CA PRO A 40 -24.70 24.27 11.64
C PRO A 40 -23.62 23.20 11.84
N ASP A 41 -23.96 21.93 11.67
CA ASP A 41 -23.08 20.77 11.78
C ASP A 41 -22.61 20.23 10.40
N PHE A 42 -22.68 21.07 9.36
CA PHE A 42 -22.34 20.68 7.99
C PHE A 42 -20.91 20.16 7.86
N ASP A 43 -19.92 20.82 8.48
CA ASP A 43 -18.54 20.38 8.37
C ASP A 43 -18.30 19.02 9.05
N GLU A 44 -18.99 18.75 10.15
CA GLU A 44 -18.92 17.46 10.85
C GLU A 44 -19.52 16.37 9.96
N PHE A 45 -20.68 16.65 9.35
CA PHE A 45 -21.31 15.77 8.37
C PHE A 45 -20.38 15.48 7.19
N MET A 46 -19.83 16.51 6.55
CA MET A 46 -18.94 16.32 5.40
C MET A 46 -17.65 15.62 5.82
N SER A 47 -17.04 15.94 6.96
CA SER A 47 -15.84 15.22 7.44
C SER A 47 -16.08 13.72 7.63
N LYS A 48 -17.30 13.34 7.99
CA LYS A 48 -17.72 11.94 8.15
C LYS A 48 -18.01 11.25 6.82
N TYR A 49 -18.70 11.96 5.90
CA TYR A 49 -19.33 11.35 4.71
C TYR A 49 -18.74 11.80 3.37
N LEU A 50 -17.75 12.70 3.33
CA LEU A 50 -17.17 13.28 2.11
C LEU A 50 -16.81 12.21 1.07
N PHE A 51 -16.20 11.13 1.55
CA PHE A 51 -15.68 10.01 0.77
C PHE A 51 -16.76 9.07 0.22
N GLU A 52 -18.04 9.39 0.42
CA GLU A 52 -19.16 8.70 -0.22
C GLU A 52 -19.64 9.45 -1.45
N PHE A 53 -19.29 10.74 -1.57
CA PHE A 53 -19.61 11.55 -2.72
C PHE A 53 -18.62 11.27 -3.86
N THR A 54 -18.96 11.74 -5.07
CA THR A 54 -18.03 11.60 -6.21
C THR A 54 -16.74 12.39 -5.99
N PRO A 55 -15.61 11.99 -6.61
CA PRO A 55 -14.33 12.69 -6.46
C PRO A 55 -14.36 14.19 -6.75
N LEU A 56 -15.26 14.62 -7.64
CA LEU A 56 -15.45 16.04 -7.93
C LEU A 56 -15.91 16.83 -6.70
N VAL A 57 -16.76 16.24 -5.87
CA VAL A 57 -17.25 16.86 -4.62
C VAL A 57 -16.15 16.90 -3.58
N GLU A 58 -15.33 15.85 -3.50
CA GLU A 58 -14.17 15.77 -2.61
C GLU A 58 -13.20 16.93 -2.85
N GLU A 59 -12.82 17.15 -4.11
CA GLU A 59 -11.93 18.26 -4.51
C GLU A 59 -12.57 19.62 -4.23
N GLN A 60 -13.82 19.83 -4.65
CA GLN A 60 -14.55 21.10 -4.48
C GLN A 60 -14.78 21.45 -3.01
N TYR A 61 -14.96 20.46 -2.14
CA TYR A 61 -15.10 20.68 -0.71
C TYR A 61 -13.79 21.05 -0.04
N ILE A 62 -12.66 20.45 -0.41
CA ILE A 62 -11.34 20.89 0.09
C ILE A 62 -11.06 22.35 -0.32
N GLU A 63 -11.36 22.71 -1.57
CA GLU A 63 -11.25 24.10 -2.02
C GLU A 63 -12.16 25.05 -1.24
N PHE A 64 -13.39 24.62 -0.95
CA PHE A 64 -14.34 25.36 -0.13
C PHE A 64 -13.81 25.57 1.30
N LEU A 65 -13.25 24.54 1.94
CA LEU A 65 -12.65 24.65 3.28
C LEU A 65 -11.49 25.65 3.29
N HIS A 66 -10.60 25.60 2.29
CA HIS A 66 -9.49 26.56 2.18
C HIS A 66 -9.98 28.00 1.96
N LYS A 67 -10.98 28.21 1.08
CA LYS A 67 -11.58 29.54 0.85
C LYS A 67 -12.18 30.13 2.13
N ASN A 68 -12.73 29.28 2.99
CA ASN A 68 -13.34 29.67 4.27
C ASN A 68 -12.36 29.61 5.47
N ASN A 69 -11.04 29.51 5.23
CA ASN A 69 -10.00 29.43 6.26
C ASN A 69 -10.11 28.23 7.23
N LYS A 70 -10.83 27.17 6.85
CA LYS A 70 -10.99 25.93 7.64
C LYS A 70 -9.89 24.92 7.35
N ASN A 71 -8.64 25.36 7.46
CA ASN A 71 -7.48 24.59 7.01
C ASN A 71 -7.27 23.29 7.79
N GLU A 72 -7.54 23.27 9.10
CA GLU A 72 -7.35 22.07 9.92
C GLU A 72 -8.24 20.90 9.46
N ILE A 73 -9.49 21.18 9.06
CA ILE A 73 -10.42 20.18 8.54
C ILE A 73 -9.91 19.65 7.19
N ALA A 74 -9.47 20.55 6.31
CA ALA A 74 -8.89 20.18 5.01
C ALA A 74 -7.65 19.30 5.19
N ASP A 75 -6.76 19.64 6.12
CA ASP A 75 -5.53 18.90 6.41
C ASP A 75 -5.83 17.48 6.90
N ASN A 76 -6.85 17.32 7.75
CA ASN A 76 -7.27 16.01 8.24
C ASN A 76 -7.83 15.13 7.11
N ILE A 77 -8.63 15.71 6.21
CA ILE A 77 -9.16 15.03 5.02
C ILE A 77 -8.02 14.60 4.09
N ILE A 78 -7.08 15.51 3.81
CA ILE A 78 -5.91 15.24 2.97
C ILE A 78 -5.04 14.14 3.57
N LYS A 79 -4.71 14.21 4.87
CA LYS A 79 -3.91 13.18 5.55
C LYS A 79 -4.58 11.81 5.50
N LYS A 80 -5.91 11.75 5.66
CA LYS A 80 -6.70 10.51 5.57
C LYS A 80 -6.64 9.93 4.16
N SER A 81 -6.86 10.73 3.12
CA SER A 81 -6.84 10.23 1.74
C SER A 81 -5.45 9.75 1.30
N LEU A 82 -4.36 10.35 1.81
CA LEU A 82 -2.99 9.90 1.54
C LEU A 82 -2.66 8.50 2.10
N ASN A 83 -3.39 8.03 3.11
CA ASN A 83 -3.20 6.68 3.63
C ASN A 83 -3.90 5.63 2.76
N ASP A 84 -4.92 6.04 2.02
CA ASP A 84 -5.93 5.20 1.38
C ASP A 84 -6.08 5.55 -0.12
N ILE A 85 -4.95 5.68 -0.82
CA ILE A 85 -4.90 6.20 -2.21
C ILE A 85 -5.65 5.34 -3.23
N TYR A 86 -5.89 4.06 -2.93
CA TYR A 86 -6.65 3.15 -3.80
C TYR A 86 -8.14 3.42 -3.75
N LEU A 87 -8.61 4.02 -2.66
CA LEU A 87 -10.01 4.31 -2.41
C LEU A 87 -10.38 5.67 -2.96
N PHE A 88 -9.43 6.62 -2.91
CA PHE A 88 -9.63 7.99 -3.38
C PHE A 88 -8.56 8.38 -4.40
N PRO A 89 -8.41 7.64 -5.51
CA PRO A 89 -7.33 7.86 -6.46
C PRO A 89 -7.43 9.23 -7.13
N ASP A 90 -8.63 9.68 -7.51
CA ASP A 90 -8.82 11.00 -8.11
C ASP A 90 -8.54 12.15 -7.14
N LEU A 91 -8.95 12.03 -5.87
CA LEU A 91 -8.62 13.02 -4.84
C LEU A 91 -7.12 13.06 -4.55
N PHE A 92 -6.47 11.90 -4.46
CA PHE A 92 -5.02 11.82 -4.33
C PHE A 92 -4.32 12.55 -5.49
N LEU A 93 -4.76 12.31 -6.72
CA LEU A 93 -4.23 12.97 -7.92
C LEU A 93 -4.47 14.49 -7.88
N ALA A 94 -5.63 14.93 -7.38
CA ALA A 94 -5.93 16.34 -7.16
C ALA A 94 -5.00 16.96 -6.10
N ILE A 95 -4.77 16.28 -4.97
CA ILE A 95 -3.83 16.69 -3.92
C ILE A 95 -2.43 16.84 -4.50
N CYS A 96 -1.96 15.87 -5.29
CA CYS A 96 -0.67 15.95 -5.98
C CYS A 96 -0.61 17.19 -6.86
N LYS A 97 -1.56 17.37 -7.77
CA LYS A 97 -1.60 18.55 -8.66
C LYS A 97 -1.60 19.87 -7.89
N ASN A 98 -2.33 19.94 -6.78
CA ASN A 98 -2.44 21.16 -5.97
C ASN A 98 -1.19 21.45 -5.14
N LYS A 99 -0.57 20.43 -4.53
CA LYS A 99 0.74 20.58 -3.86
C LYS A 99 1.80 21.07 -4.84
N LEU A 100 1.86 20.46 -6.03
CA LEU A 100 2.86 20.79 -7.04
C LEU A 100 2.71 22.22 -7.57
N LYS A 101 1.49 22.77 -7.51
CA LYS A 101 1.19 24.15 -7.90
C LYS A 101 1.10 25.13 -6.71
N ASN A 102 1.34 24.68 -5.48
CA ASN A 102 1.17 25.45 -4.23
C ASN A 102 -0.21 26.10 -4.06
N LEU A 103 -1.27 25.46 -4.53
CA LEU A 103 -2.63 26.03 -4.51
C LEU A 103 -3.35 25.82 -3.17
N TRP A 104 -3.01 24.76 -2.43
CA TRP A 104 -3.65 24.40 -1.16
C TRP A 104 -2.70 24.55 0.02
N GLY A 105 -3.06 25.39 1.00
CA GLY A 105 -2.24 25.67 2.18
C GLY A 105 -1.94 24.43 3.02
N GLY A 106 -2.87 23.47 3.04
CA GLY A 106 -2.82 22.25 3.83
C GLY A 106 -1.84 21.17 3.37
N THR A 107 -1.26 21.38 2.20
CA THR A 107 -0.29 20.45 1.63
C THR A 107 1.14 20.78 2.03
N LYS A 108 1.40 21.93 2.67
CA LYS A 108 2.75 22.44 2.98
C LYS A 108 3.64 21.45 3.72
N ASP A 109 3.11 20.79 4.74
CA ASP A 109 3.87 19.85 5.59
C ASP A 109 4.04 18.46 4.98
N ILE A 110 3.41 18.20 3.83
CA ILE A 110 3.49 16.92 3.14
C ILE A 110 4.75 16.90 2.28
N PRO A 111 5.71 15.98 2.55
CA PRO A 111 6.92 15.86 1.75
C PRO A 111 6.59 15.46 0.30
N VAL A 112 7.33 16.01 -0.67
CA VAL A 112 7.18 15.63 -2.08
C VAL A 112 7.50 14.14 -2.28
N SER A 113 8.46 13.62 -1.52
CA SER A 113 8.80 12.20 -1.43
C SER A 113 7.60 11.31 -1.16
N ARG A 114 6.76 11.67 -0.16
CA ARG A 114 5.56 10.90 0.18
C ARG A 114 4.57 10.85 -0.99
N LEU A 115 4.37 11.96 -1.69
CA LEU A 115 3.44 12.02 -2.83
C LEU A 115 3.94 11.22 -4.03
N ILE A 116 5.25 11.27 -4.30
CA ILE A 116 5.85 10.55 -5.42
C ILE A 116 5.84 9.03 -5.16
N GLU A 117 6.21 8.58 -3.96
CA GLU A 117 6.13 7.15 -3.59
C GLU A 117 4.70 6.63 -3.72
N LYS A 118 3.72 7.38 -3.22
CA LYS A 118 2.30 7.05 -3.34
C LYS A 118 1.82 7.08 -4.81
N SER A 119 2.39 7.96 -5.64
CA SER A 119 2.06 8.00 -7.07
C SER A 119 2.58 6.77 -7.82
N ILE A 120 3.76 6.27 -7.44
CA ILE A 120 4.32 5.03 -8.00
C ILE A 120 3.50 3.82 -7.54
N GLU A 121 3.10 3.79 -6.27
CA GLU A 121 2.19 2.78 -5.73
C GLU A 121 0.84 2.76 -6.48
N LEU A 122 0.23 3.93 -6.73
CA LEU A 122 -1.01 4.02 -7.50
C LEU A 122 -0.80 3.65 -8.98
N TYR A 123 0.35 4.00 -9.56
CA TYR A 123 0.70 3.60 -10.93
C TYR A 123 0.76 2.07 -11.05
N GLU A 124 1.46 1.40 -10.13
CA GLU A 124 1.57 -0.05 -10.09
C GLU A 124 0.17 -0.70 -10.03
N TYR A 125 -0.65 -0.29 -9.07
CA TYR A 125 -2.03 -0.76 -8.93
C TYR A 125 -2.85 -0.56 -10.20
N THR A 126 -2.93 0.68 -10.70
CA THR A 126 -3.73 0.99 -11.89
C THR A 126 -3.24 0.23 -13.13
N SER A 127 -1.94 -0.06 -13.22
CA SER A 127 -1.39 -0.84 -14.32
C SER A 127 -1.82 -2.31 -14.29
N ILE A 128 -2.01 -2.88 -13.11
CA ILE A 128 -2.52 -4.25 -12.91
C ILE A 128 -4.00 -4.30 -13.26
N GLU A 129 -4.79 -3.32 -12.81
CA GLU A 129 -6.22 -3.23 -13.11
C GLU A 129 -6.49 -3.13 -14.61
N VAL A 130 -5.71 -2.31 -15.35
CA VAL A 130 -5.84 -2.21 -16.80
C VAL A 130 -5.64 -3.57 -17.50
N LEU A 131 -4.74 -4.42 -17.00
CA LEU A 131 -4.53 -5.75 -17.59
C LEU A 131 -5.66 -6.72 -17.29
N ASN A 132 -6.12 -6.74 -16.03
CA ASN A 132 -7.08 -7.73 -15.55
C ASN A 132 -8.53 -7.39 -15.94
N GLU A 133 -8.82 -6.11 -16.20
CA GLU A 133 -10.17 -5.66 -16.50
C GLU A 133 -10.60 -6.05 -17.93
N GLN A 134 -11.75 -6.72 -17.99
CA GLN A 134 -12.40 -7.18 -19.22
C GLN A 134 -13.44 -6.16 -19.71
N ASP A 135 -14.09 -5.44 -18.79
CA ASP A 135 -15.04 -4.40 -19.12
C ASP A 135 -14.32 -3.21 -19.77
N ARG A 136 -14.74 -2.85 -20.98
CA ARG A 136 -14.08 -1.81 -21.77
C ARG A 136 -14.18 -0.43 -21.12
N ASP A 137 -15.32 -0.11 -20.51
CA ASP A 137 -15.59 1.21 -19.96
C ASP A 137 -14.82 1.38 -18.64
N ILE A 138 -14.80 0.35 -17.79
CA ILE A 138 -14.02 0.34 -16.56
C ILE A 138 -12.52 0.39 -16.87
N LYS A 139 -12.05 -0.41 -17.84
CA LYS A 139 -10.66 -0.38 -18.30
C LYS A 139 -10.25 1.02 -18.77
N GLN A 140 -11.13 1.75 -19.45
CA GLN A 140 -10.86 3.12 -19.88
C GLN A 140 -10.72 4.09 -18.69
N ILE A 141 -11.45 3.88 -17.59
CA ILE A 141 -11.29 4.64 -16.34
C ILE A 141 -9.90 4.40 -15.75
N TYR A 142 -9.48 3.13 -15.61
CA TYR A 142 -8.14 2.81 -15.10
C TYR A 142 -7.02 3.33 -16.00
N GLN A 143 -7.19 3.29 -17.32
CA GLN A 143 -6.23 3.89 -18.27
C GLN A 143 -6.10 5.40 -18.06
N LYS A 144 -7.21 6.12 -17.80
CA LYS A 144 -7.18 7.55 -17.48
C LYS A 144 -6.45 7.81 -16.15
N LEU A 145 -6.69 6.99 -15.13
CA LEU A 145 -5.99 7.09 -13.85
C LEU A 145 -4.48 6.85 -14.01
N LEU A 146 -4.10 5.80 -14.75
CA LEU A 146 -2.71 5.47 -15.07
C LEU A 146 -2.00 6.60 -15.84
N GLN A 147 -2.72 7.26 -16.76
CA GLN A 147 -2.18 8.42 -17.45
C GLN A 147 -1.97 9.60 -16.49
N LYS A 148 -2.95 9.90 -15.63
CA LYS A 148 -2.84 11.00 -14.65
C LYS A 148 -1.69 10.77 -13.65
N THR A 149 -1.46 9.54 -13.18
CA THR A 149 -0.33 9.22 -12.30
C THR A 149 1.00 9.42 -13.02
N ARG A 150 1.10 8.96 -14.28
CA ARG A 150 2.27 9.17 -15.13
C ARG A 150 2.57 10.65 -15.33
N ASP A 151 1.55 11.48 -15.54
CA ASP A 151 1.71 12.91 -15.74
C ASP A 151 2.28 13.59 -14.49
N ILE A 152 1.85 13.18 -13.28
CA ILE A 152 2.41 13.68 -12.01
C ILE A 152 3.89 13.33 -11.87
N ILE A 153 4.27 12.09 -12.20
CA ILE A 153 5.66 11.63 -12.11
C ILE A 153 6.56 12.39 -13.10
N ARG A 154 6.06 12.62 -14.33
CA ARG A 154 6.81 13.27 -15.42
C ARG A 154 6.77 14.80 -15.39
N ALA A 155 5.93 15.39 -14.55
CA ALA A 155 5.73 16.83 -14.51
C ALA A 155 7.05 17.61 -14.37
N ASP A 156 7.14 18.72 -15.11
CA ASP A 156 8.30 19.63 -15.14
C ASP A 156 9.64 18.90 -15.35
N ASP A 157 9.70 18.00 -16.33
CA ASP A 157 10.88 17.16 -16.61
C ASP A 157 11.40 16.44 -15.35
N PHE A 158 10.48 15.76 -14.67
CA PHE A 158 10.74 14.98 -13.47
C PHE A 158 11.24 15.81 -12.27
N LYS A 159 11.04 17.14 -12.26
CA LYS A 159 11.47 18.01 -11.14
C LYS A 159 10.95 17.52 -9.79
N ASN A 160 9.70 17.06 -9.73
CA ASN A 160 9.08 16.60 -8.49
C ASN A 160 9.66 15.26 -8.04
N TYR A 161 9.90 14.35 -8.99
CA TYR A 161 10.60 13.11 -8.72
C TYR A 161 12.03 13.36 -8.23
N ARG A 162 12.79 14.26 -8.87
CA ARG A 162 14.13 14.67 -8.41
C ARG A 162 14.09 15.28 -7.00
N THR A 163 13.06 16.08 -6.69
CA THR A 163 12.87 16.66 -5.35
C THR A 163 12.59 15.57 -4.32
N ALA A 164 11.68 14.65 -4.64
CA ALA A 164 11.38 13.49 -3.82
C ALA A 164 12.62 12.65 -3.49
N VAL A 165 13.44 12.33 -4.51
CA VAL A 165 14.67 11.57 -4.34
C VAL A 165 15.65 12.28 -3.39
N ARG A 166 15.80 13.61 -3.49
CA ARG A 166 16.63 14.41 -2.56
C ARG A 166 16.08 14.46 -1.13
N GLU A 167 14.76 14.45 -0.96
CA GLU A 167 14.13 14.45 0.37
C GLU A 167 14.34 13.11 1.10
N ILE A 168 14.48 12.00 0.37
CA ILE A 168 14.71 10.68 0.95
C ILE A 168 16.18 10.57 1.38
N LYS A 169 16.44 10.85 2.65
CA LYS A 169 17.79 10.73 3.25
C LYS A 169 18.19 9.28 3.52
N GLU A 170 17.21 8.41 3.69
CA GLU A 170 17.43 7.01 4.04
C GLU A 170 17.72 6.21 2.77
N SER A 171 18.97 5.82 2.58
CA SER A 171 19.38 5.06 1.40
C SER A 171 18.58 3.74 1.24
N LYS A 172 18.15 3.11 2.36
CA LYS A 172 17.28 1.93 2.34
C LYS A 172 15.96 2.20 1.61
N ARG A 173 15.35 3.35 1.89
CA ARG A 173 14.07 3.77 1.29
C ARG A 173 14.23 4.06 -0.21
N LEU A 174 15.36 4.65 -0.63
CA LEU A 174 15.70 4.81 -2.05
C LEU A 174 15.87 3.46 -2.77
N LYS A 175 16.51 2.48 -2.12
CA LYS A 175 16.68 1.14 -2.70
C LYS A 175 15.36 0.38 -2.85
N LEU A 176 14.46 0.50 -1.87
CA LEU A 176 13.10 -0.05 -1.97
C LEU A 176 12.34 0.57 -3.15
N LEU A 177 12.39 1.90 -3.28
CA LEU A 177 11.79 2.62 -4.41
C LEU A 177 12.36 2.16 -5.75
N LEU A 178 13.68 2.00 -5.86
CA LEU A 178 14.36 1.51 -7.06
C LEU A 178 13.96 0.07 -7.42
N ASN A 179 13.86 -0.81 -6.42
CA ASN A 179 13.39 -2.18 -6.60
C ASN A 179 11.94 -2.22 -7.06
N GLN A 180 11.06 -1.41 -6.45
CA GLN A 180 9.66 -1.31 -6.84
C GLN A 180 9.53 -0.87 -8.31
N ILE A 181 10.18 0.22 -8.70
CA ILE A 181 10.19 0.72 -10.08
C ILE A 181 10.66 -0.37 -11.05
N SER A 182 11.67 -1.16 -10.66
CA SER A 182 12.22 -2.25 -11.49
C SER A 182 11.24 -3.43 -11.67
N LYS A 183 10.34 -3.65 -10.70
CA LYS A 183 9.38 -4.77 -10.70
C LYS A 183 8.03 -4.46 -11.37
N ILE A 184 7.72 -3.19 -11.65
CA ILE A 184 6.45 -2.82 -12.29
C ILE A 184 6.47 -3.28 -13.76
N GLU A 185 5.87 -4.44 -14.03
CA GLU A 185 5.88 -5.12 -15.36
C GLU A 185 5.38 -4.22 -16.51
N ASN A 186 4.38 -3.36 -16.25
CA ASN A 186 3.72 -2.54 -17.28
C ASN A 186 4.19 -1.08 -17.30
N MET A 187 5.32 -0.75 -16.66
CA MET A 187 5.91 0.56 -16.81
C MET A 187 6.66 0.64 -18.15
N PRO A 188 6.44 1.67 -18.99
CA PRO A 188 7.23 1.87 -20.19
C PRO A 188 8.73 1.86 -19.86
N ILE A 189 9.52 1.11 -20.62
CA ILE A 189 10.96 0.90 -20.37
C ILE A 189 11.69 2.25 -20.31
N GLU A 190 11.29 3.21 -21.14
CA GLU A 190 11.88 4.55 -21.14
C GLU A 190 11.61 5.26 -19.81
N LEU A 191 10.38 5.18 -19.30
CA LEU A 191 10.02 5.79 -18.01
C LEU A 191 10.77 5.11 -16.87
N GLN A 192 10.80 3.78 -16.84
CA GLN A 192 11.51 2.99 -15.83
C GLN A 192 13.01 3.35 -15.81
N SER A 193 13.63 3.42 -16.99
CA SER A 193 15.05 3.76 -17.15
C SER A 193 15.34 5.19 -16.68
N MET A 194 14.47 6.16 -17.03
CA MET A 194 14.62 7.55 -16.59
C MET A 194 14.53 7.69 -15.07
N LEU A 195 13.55 7.04 -14.43
CA LEU A 195 13.40 7.09 -12.97
C LEU A 195 14.58 6.46 -12.26
N ARG A 196 15.05 5.29 -12.73
CA ARG A 196 16.27 4.65 -12.21
C ARG A 196 17.49 5.55 -12.36
N ALA A 197 17.70 6.12 -13.54
CA ALA A 197 18.83 7.02 -13.82
C ALA A 197 18.83 8.23 -12.89
N ILE A 198 17.67 8.81 -12.55
CA ILE A 198 17.59 9.93 -11.62
C ILE A 198 18.05 9.53 -10.20
N ILE A 199 17.69 8.33 -9.72
CA ILE A 199 18.15 7.84 -8.43
C ILE A 199 19.66 7.58 -8.47
N THR A 200 20.15 6.86 -9.48
CA THR A 200 21.56 6.47 -9.55
C THR A 200 22.50 7.64 -9.86
N ASP A 201 22.06 8.66 -10.59
CA ASP A 201 22.84 9.89 -10.81
C ASP A 201 23.02 10.68 -9.50
N GLN A 202 21.96 10.78 -8.69
CA GLN A 202 22.04 11.46 -7.39
C GLN A 202 22.74 10.60 -6.32
N TYR A 203 22.66 9.29 -6.42
CA TYR A 203 23.24 8.33 -5.48
C TYR A 203 23.95 7.19 -6.25
N PRO A 204 25.17 7.42 -6.78
CA PRO A 204 25.89 6.44 -7.62
C PRO A 204 26.15 5.11 -6.93
N ASP A 205 26.40 5.15 -5.62
CA ASP A 205 26.69 3.97 -4.82
C ASP A 205 25.42 3.23 -4.36
N ILE A 206 24.21 3.66 -4.71
CA ILE A 206 22.97 3.06 -4.16
C ILE A 206 22.84 1.57 -4.48
N GLU A 207 23.29 1.16 -5.67
CA GLU A 207 23.27 -0.25 -6.11
C GLU A 207 24.31 -1.08 -5.36
N SER A 208 25.51 -0.52 -5.14
CA SER A 208 26.63 -1.15 -4.42
C SER A 208 26.53 -1.05 -2.90
N THR A 209 25.65 -0.17 -2.37
CA THR A 209 25.43 0.02 -0.94
C THR A 209 24.92 -1.29 -0.33
N LYS A 210 25.82 -1.96 0.38
CA LYS A 210 25.51 -3.08 1.28
C LYS A 210 24.87 -2.49 2.53
N TYR A 211 23.56 -2.65 2.66
CA TYR A 211 22.90 -2.39 3.94
C TYR A 211 23.24 -3.54 4.87
N GLU A 212 23.36 -3.24 6.17
CA GLU A 212 23.14 -4.28 7.17
C GLU A 212 21.80 -4.96 6.83
N GLU A 213 21.83 -6.26 6.55
CA GLU A 213 20.73 -7.12 6.11
C GLU A 213 19.64 -7.31 7.18
N SER A 214 19.32 -6.28 7.98
CA SER A 214 18.50 -6.48 9.16
C SER A 214 17.02 -6.74 8.86
N GLU A 215 16.54 -6.55 7.63
CA GLU A 215 15.13 -6.83 7.30
C GLU A 215 14.85 -7.62 6.02
N SER A 216 15.76 -7.68 5.05
CA SER A 216 15.57 -8.58 3.90
C SER A 216 15.48 -10.03 4.37
N PHE A 217 14.67 -10.83 3.70
CA PHE A 217 14.55 -12.23 4.06
C PHE A 217 14.48 -13.14 2.84
N TYR A 218 15.13 -14.29 2.95
CA TYR A 218 15.02 -15.36 1.98
C TYR A 218 13.66 -16.04 2.02
N THR A 219 13.14 -16.36 0.84
CA THR A 219 11.89 -17.09 0.63
C THR A 219 12.02 -17.96 -0.63
N LEU A 220 11.12 -18.92 -0.80
CA LEU A 220 11.02 -19.72 -2.00
C LEU A 220 10.15 -19.05 -3.06
N ALA A 221 10.41 -19.36 -4.33
CA ALA A 221 9.67 -18.81 -5.46
C ALA A 221 8.15 -19.05 -5.34
N ASN A 222 7.74 -20.25 -4.92
CA ASN A 222 6.33 -20.59 -4.74
C ASN A 222 5.64 -19.77 -3.62
N SER A 223 6.35 -19.45 -2.54
CA SER A 223 5.83 -18.61 -1.46
C SER A 223 5.74 -17.14 -1.89
N TYR A 224 6.77 -16.65 -2.59
CA TYR A 224 6.73 -15.33 -3.20
C TYR A 224 5.54 -15.18 -4.16
N ASP A 225 5.32 -16.16 -5.03
CA ASP A 225 4.19 -16.18 -5.95
C ASP A 225 2.84 -16.21 -5.22
N LYS A 226 2.74 -16.93 -4.09
CA LYS A 226 1.53 -16.92 -3.25
C LYS A 226 1.26 -15.53 -2.67
N MET A 227 2.28 -14.88 -2.11
CA MET A 227 2.15 -13.53 -1.55
C MET A 227 1.82 -12.50 -2.64
N MET A 228 2.45 -12.60 -3.81
CA MET A 228 2.15 -11.75 -4.97
C MET A 228 0.72 -11.98 -5.48
N LYS A 229 0.24 -13.22 -5.52
CA LYS A 229 -1.16 -13.52 -5.86
C LYS A 229 -2.14 -12.95 -4.85
N GLN A 230 -1.85 -13.07 -3.55
CA GLN A 230 -2.68 -12.49 -2.50
C GLN A 230 -2.71 -10.96 -2.60
N TYR A 231 -1.56 -10.33 -2.83
CA TYR A 231 -1.46 -8.89 -3.07
C TYR A 231 -2.35 -8.46 -4.24
N LYS A 232 -2.20 -9.11 -5.40
CA LYS A 232 -3.02 -8.84 -6.59
C LYS A 232 -4.51 -9.07 -6.33
N TYR A 233 -4.89 -10.14 -5.62
CA TYR A 233 -6.29 -10.45 -5.30
C TYR A 233 -6.94 -9.38 -4.39
N ILE A 234 -6.23 -8.91 -3.35
CA ILE A 234 -6.73 -7.83 -2.49
C ILE A 234 -7.02 -6.58 -3.33
N ILE A 235 -6.09 -6.26 -4.23
CA ILE A 235 -6.13 -5.11 -5.12
C ILE A 235 -7.29 -5.17 -6.12
N SER A 236 -7.40 -6.27 -6.86
CA SER A 236 -8.28 -6.35 -8.02
C SER A 236 -9.65 -6.93 -7.73
N VAL A 237 -9.87 -7.46 -6.53
CA VAL A 237 -11.14 -8.12 -6.16
C VAL A 237 -11.71 -7.56 -4.86
N GLU A 238 -10.95 -7.64 -3.77
CA GLU A 238 -11.49 -7.28 -2.45
C GLU A 238 -11.72 -5.78 -2.29
N ILE A 239 -10.81 -4.93 -2.79
CA ILE A 239 -10.97 -3.47 -2.74
C ILE A 239 -12.18 -3.01 -3.56
N PRO A 240 -12.35 -3.38 -4.85
CA PRO A 240 -13.53 -3.03 -5.63
C PRO A 240 -14.83 -3.50 -4.98
N LYS A 241 -14.90 -4.78 -4.58
CA LYS A 241 -16.08 -5.35 -3.92
C LYS A 241 -16.42 -4.62 -2.62
N ASN A 242 -15.41 -4.28 -1.82
CA ASN A 242 -15.63 -3.52 -0.61
C ASN A 242 -16.13 -2.10 -0.90
N SER A 243 -15.69 -1.48 -2.00
CA SER A 243 -16.19 -0.18 -2.44
C SER A 243 -17.67 -0.23 -2.82
N GLU A 244 -18.09 -1.27 -3.57
CA GLU A 244 -19.50 -1.50 -3.90
C GLU A 244 -20.36 -1.71 -2.64
N ASN A 245 -19.89 -2.54 -1.70
CA ASN A 245 -20.60 -2.76 -0.44
C ASN A 245 -20.78 -1.46 0.36
N ILE A 246 -19.77 -0.58 0.39
CA ILE A 246 -19.88 0.74 1.04
C ILE A 246 -20.95 1.57 0.33
N TYR A 247 -20.96 1.59 -1.01
CA TYR A 247 -21.92 2.33 -1.80
C TYR A 247 -23.36 1.83 -1.57
N GLU A 248 -23.58 0.52 -1.63
CA GLU A 248 -24.89 -0.09 -1.38
C GLU A 248 -25.37 0.21 0.04
N ALA A 249 -24.54 -0.02 1.05
CA ALA A 249 -24.90 0.26 2.43
C ALA A 249 -25.16 1.76 2.66
N ALA A 250 -24.41 2.65 1.99
CA ALA A 250 -24.63 4.09 2.07
C ALA A 250 -25.99 4.53 1.47
N SER A 251 -26.51 3.77 0.50
CA SER A 251 -27.80 4.04 -0.13
C SER A 251 -29.02 3.63 0.73
N MET A 252 -28.81 2.84 1.79
CA MET A 252 -29.87 2.15 2.54
C MET A 252 -30.45 2.89 3.75
N GLY A 253 -30.21 4.19 3.92
CA GLY A 253 -30.86 5.00 4.95
C GLY A 253 -29.86 5.74 5.84
N ASP A 254 -30.16 5.83 7.14
CA ASP A 254 -29.34 6.61 8.07
C ASP A 254 -27.97 5.93 8.30
N LEU A 255 -26.94 6.55 7.73
CA LEU A 255 -25.55 6.11 7.77
C LEU A 255 -25.00 5.99 9.19
N SER A 256 -25.58 6.73 10.15
CA SER A 256 -25.12 6.70 11.53
C SER A 256 -25.51 5.40 12.24
N GLU A 257 -26.63 4.77 11.88
CA GLU A 257 -27.12 3.53 12.50
C GLU A 257 -26.85 2.28 11.66
N ASN A 258 -26.46 2.44 10.39
CA ASN A 258 -26.24 1.32 9.49
C ASN A 258 -25.01 0.46 9.90
N ALA A 259 -25.29 -0.72 10.45
CA ALA A 259 -24.28 -1.68 10.86
C ALA A 259 -23.49 -2.28 9.68
N GLU A 260 -24.14 -2.49 8.53
CA GLU A 260 -23.49 -3.01 7.31
C GLU A 260 -22.47 -2.00 6.79
N TYR A 261 -22.81 -0.72 6.81
CA TYR A 261 -21.91 0.36 6.44
C TYR A 261 -20.68 0.42 7.35
N ARG A 262 -20.87 0.35 8.68
CA ARG A 262 -19.74 0.34 9.64
C ARG A 262 -18.82 -0.86 9.41
N SER A 263 -19.40 -2.05 9.20
CA SER A 263 -18.65 -3.27 8.89
C SER A 263 -17.83 -3.13 7.61
N ALA A 264 -18.41 -2.56 6.54
CA ALA A 264 -17.72 -2.33 5.28
C ALA A 264 -16.56 -1.32 5.41
N LYS A 265 -16.69 -0.31 6.28
CA LYS A 265 -15.60 0.64 6.62
C LYS A 265 -14.47 -0.01 7.42
N ASP A 266 -14.76 -0.93 8.33
CA ASP A 266 -13.70 -1.62 9.07
C ASP A 266 -12.98 -2.64 8.20
N LYS A 267 -13.72 -3.36 7.34
CA LYS A 267 -13.12 -4.20 6.29
C LYS A 267 -12.20 -3.40 5.39
N GLN A 268 -12.59 -2.19 5.00
CA GLN A 268 -11.76 -1.27 4.21
C GLN A 268 -10.39 -1.01 4.85
N LYS A 269 -10.35 -0.67 6.15
CA LYS A 269 -9.10 -0.42 6.89
C LYS A 269 -8.22 -1.67 6.98
N LEU A 270 -8.83 -2.84 7.18
CA LEU A 270 -8.11 -4.12 7.23
C LEU A 270 -7.45 -4.45 5.90
N LEU A 271 -8.15 -4.22 4.78
CA LEU A 271 -7.60 -4.42 3.44
C LEU A 271 -6.41 -3.49 3.18
N ALA A 272 -6.53 -2.19 3.51
CA ALA A 272 -5.44 -1.23 3.35
C ALA A 272 -4.21 -1.57 4.21
N SER A 273 -4.42 -1.98 5.46
CA SER A 273 -3.33 -2.41 6.35
C SER A 273 -2.64 -3.69 5.83
N SER A 274 -3.43 -4.67 5.38
CA SER A 274 -2.92 -5.92 4.82
C SER A 274 -2.09 -5.69 3.56
N LEU A 275 -2.58 -4.82 2.66
CA LEU A 275 -1.89 -4.46 1.43
C LEU A 275 -0.54 -3.79 1.73
N ASN A 276 -0.52 -2.82 2.66
CA ASN A 276 0.73 -2.16 3.07
C ASN A 276 1.74 -3.16 3.65
N THR A 277 1.28 -4.09 4.48
CA THR A 277 2.12 -5.13 5.09
C THR A 277 2.69 -6.06 4.02
N ILE A 278 1.84 -6.63 3.16
CA ILE A 278 2.25 -7.58 2.12
C ILE A 278 3.24 -6.91 1.15
N ARG A 279 2.98 -5.67 0.71
CA ARG A 279 3.90 -4.92 -0.14
C ARG A 279 5.26 -4.74 0.54
N TYR A 280 5.26 -4.27 1.78
CA TYR A 280 6.48 -4.04 2.54
C TYR A 280 7.31 -5.33 2.69
N GLU A 281 6.67 -6.48 2.82
CA GLU A 281 7.36 -7.78 2.82
C GLU A 281 7.83 -8.21 1.42
N LEU A 282 7.02 -8.05 0.36
CA LEU A 282 7.38 -8.35 -1.03
C LEU A 282 8.62 -7.56 -1.51
N ASP A 283 8.76 -6.31 -1.07
CA ASP A 283 9.92 -5.48 -1.42
C ASP A 283 11.23 -5.96 -0.79
N ARG A 284 11.15 -6.72 0.31
CA ARG A 284 12.28 -7.21 1.10
C ARG A 284 12.55 -8.70 0.91
N ALA A 285 11.63 -9.41 0.27
CA ALA A 285 11.76 -10.83 -0.03
C ALA A 285 12.82 -11.07 -1.12
N ILE A 286 13.76 -11.97 -0.84
CA ILE A 286 14.78 -12.45 -1.77
C ILE A 286 14.46 -13.91 -2.10
N VAL A 287 14.16 -14.18 -3.37
CA VAL A 287 13.86 -15.54 -3.83
C VAL A 287 15.16 -16.32 -3.98
N ILE A 288 15.26 -17.48 -3.34
CA ILE A 288 16.39 -18.41 -3.42
C ILE A 288 15.94 -19.72 -4.08
N ASP A 289 16.68 -20.19 -5.10
CA ASP A 289 16.52 -21.55 -5.60
C ASP A 289 17.23 -22.52 -4.65
N LEU A 290 16.52 -23.56 -4.21
CA LEU A 290 17.09 -24.60 -3.36
C LEU A 290 18.33 -25.23 -4.01
N LYS A 291 18.44 -25.26 -5.35
CA LYS A 291 19.63 -25.75 -6.06
C LYS A 291 20.93 -25.04 -5.69
N ASP A 292 20.86 -23.78 -5.26
CA ASP A 292 22.04 -22.98 -4.91
C ASP A 292 22.40 -23.09 -3.42
N VAL A 293 21.59 -23.79 -2.63
CA VAL A 293 21.82 -24.00 -1.19
C VAL A 293 22.89 -25.06 -0.93
N ASN A 294 23.84 -24.75 -0.06
CA ASN A 294 24.83 -25.69 0.49
C ASN A 294 24.31 -26.35 1.79
N GLY A 295 24.52 -27.67 1.94
CA GLY A 295 24.16 -28.45 3.12
C GLY A 295 25.27 -28.59 4.18
N ASP A 296 26.41 -27.91 4.05
CA ASP A 296 27.54 -28.01 4.99
C ASP A 296 27.31 -27.25 6.31
N ILE A 297 26.55 -26.16 6.26
CA ILE A 297 26.20 -25.31 7.39
C ILE A 297 24.68 -25.14 7.45
N VAL A 298 24.14 -24.90 8.64
CA VAL A 298 22.74 -24.56 8.77
C VAL A 298 22.50 -23.18 8.16
N SER A 299 21.63 -23.14 7.16
CA SER A 299 21.23 -21.93 6.45
C SER A 299 19.81 -22.08 5.87
N PHE A 300 19.28 -21.04 5.23
CA PHE A 300 18.01 -21.14 4.51
C PHE A 300 18.04 -22.32 3.51
N GLY A 301 16.98 -23.12 3.49
CA GLY A 301 16.86 -24.28 2.59
C GLY A 301 17.60 -25.53 3.10
N THR A 302 17.93 -25.60 4.39
CA THR A 302 18.55 -26.79 4.99
C THR A 302 17.58 -27.56 5.89
N VAL A 303 17.85 -28.84 6.07
CA VAL A 303 17.19 -29.74 7.01
C VAL A 303 18.20 -30.10 8.09
N VAL A 304 17.84 -29.83 9.34
CA VAL A 304 18.73 -29.97 10.50
C VAL A 304 18.12 -30.96 11.47
N GLU A 305 18.91 -31.94 11.85
CA GLU A 305 18.52 -32.94 12.83
C GLU A 305 19.21 -32.64 14.17
N LEU A 306 18.40 -32.43 15.20
CA LEU A 306 18.82 -32.05 16.53
C LEU A 306 18.55 -33.19 17.51
N LYS A 307 19.56 -33.51 18.33
CA LYS A 307 19.45 -34.47 19.41
C LYS A 307 19.54 -33.77 20.76
N ASP A 308 18.48 -33.88 21.54
CA ASP A 308 18.46 -33.43 22.93
C ASP A 308 19.51 -34.22 23.74
N ARG A 309 20.39 -33.51 24.44
CA ARG A 309 21.50 -34.13 25.17
C ARG A 309 21.07 -34.80 26.47
N ILE A 310 19.92 -34.43 27.04
CA ILE A 310 19.38 -34.95 28.30
C ILE A 310 18.47 -36.16 28.00
N ASN A 311 17.36 -35.94 27.31
CA ASN A 311 16.33 -36.97 27.09
C ASN A 311 16.55 -37.82 25.82
N LYS A 312 17.59 -37.51 25.03
CA LYS A 312 18.00 -38.22 23.81
C LYS A 312 16.98 -38.20 22.66
N ARG A 313 15.91 -37.40 22.75
CA ARG A 313 14.94 -37.21 21.67
C ARG A 313 15.58 -36.56 20.46
N ILE A 314 15.11 -36.95 19.28
CA ILE A 314 15.56 -36.41 18.01
C ILE A 314 14.40 -35.61 17.39
N VAL A 315 14.71 -34.40 16.93
CA VAL A 315 13.78 -33.54 16.21
C VAL A 315 14.44 -33.09 14.92
N VAL A 316 13.66 -33.09 13.83
CA VAL A 316 14.12 -32.65 12.51
C VAL A 316 13.42 -31.36 12.16
N TYR A 317 14.17 -30.31 11.86
CA TYR A 317 13.66 -29.01 11.43
C TYR A 317 14.05 -28.71 10.00
N LYS A 318 13.11 -28.15 9.23
CA LYS A 318 13.39 -27.49 7.94
C LYS A 318 13.58 -26.00 8.21
N ILE A 319 14.72 -25.44 7.82
CA ILE A 319 15.09 -24.05 8.04
C ILE A 319 14.74 -23.23 6.81
N LEU A 320 13.69 -22.42 6.89
CA LEU A 320 13.17 -21.62 5.77
C LEU A 320 12.87 -20.18 6.22
N GLY A 321 12.19 -19.40 5.39
CA GLY A 321 11.84 -18.01 5.65
C GLY A 321 10.60 -17.86 6.54
N PRO A 322 10.29 -16.62 6.94
CA PRO A 322 9.06 -16.31 7.68
C PRO A 322 7.78 -16.78 6.98
N TRP A 323 7.71 -16.69 5.65
CA TRP A 323 6.53 -17.07 4.86
C TRP A 323 6.29 -18.57 4.75
N GLU A 324 7.33 -19.39 4.89
CA GLU A 324 7.22 -20.85 4.85
C GLU A 324 6.98 -21.47 6.23
N THR A 325 7.00 -20.68 7.30
CA THR A 325 6.97 -21.20 8.67
C THR A 325 5.69 -21.99 8.94
N ASP A 326 5.87 -23.23 9.38
CA ASP A 326 4.80 -24.16 9.72
C ASP A 326 5.28 -25.07 10.85
N ILE A 327 4.88 -24.74 12.08
CA ILE A 327 5.28 -25.44 13.30
C ILE A 327 4.79 -26.89 13.29
N GLN A 328 3.61 -27.16 12.69
CA GLN A 328 3.04 -28.51 12.65
C GLN A 328 3.88 -29.45 11.78
N ASN A 329 4.51 -28.90 10.74
CA ASN A 329 5.39 -29.63 9.82
C ASN A 329 6.88 -29.44 10.11
N ASN A 330 7.23 -28.94 11.31
CA ASN A 330 8.61 -28.63 11.74
C ASN A 330 9.37 -27.72 10.75
N ILE A 331 8.68 -26.79 10.11
CA ILE A 331 9.28 -25.74 9.30
C ILE A 331 9.42 -24.49 10.17
N ILE A 332 10.66 -24.06 10.42
CA ILE A 332 10.94 -22.91 11.26
C ILE A 332 11.68 -21.83 10.47
N SER A 333 11.38 -20.58 10.80
CA SER A 333 12.10 -19.45 10.24
C SER A 333 13.54 -19.42 10.76
N TYR A 334 14.54 -19.21 9.90
CA TYR A 334 15.90 -18.88 10.37
C TYR A 334 15.93 -17.58 11.20
N LYS A 335 14.94 -16.68 11.05
CA LYS A 335 14.78 -15.47 11.87
C LYS A 335 14.14 -15.73 13.24
N SER A 336 13.65 -16.93 13.53
CA SER A 336 13.11 -17.30 14.84
C SER A 336 14.21 -17.41 15.91
N GLU A 337 13.85 -17.42 17.18
CA GLU A 337 14.80 -17.53 18.30
C GLU A 337 15.70 -18.77 18.18
N ILE A 338 15.12 -19.94 17.93
CA ILE A 338 15.88 -21.17 17.67
C ILE A 338 16.61 -21.14 16.32
N GLY A 339 16.01 -20.52 15.29
CA GLY A 339 16.63 -20.38 13.97
C GLY A 339 17.95 -19.61 14.02
N LYS A 340 17.98 -18.50 14.78
CA LYS A 340 19.18 -17.68 14.99
C LYS A 340 20.29 -18.43 15.73
N GLU A 341 19.93 -19.27 16.70
CA GLU A 341 20.91 -20.12 17.40
C GLU A 341 21.51 -21.19 16.48
N LEU A 342 20.72 -21.67 15.52
CA LEU A 342 21.15 -22.67 14.55
C LEU A 342 21.95 -22.09 13.39
N GLU A 343 21.68 -20.86 12.97
CA GLU A 343 22.24 -20.25 11.77
C GLU A 343 23.79 -20.27 11.77
N GLY A 344 24.37 -20.75 10.66
CA GLY A 344 25.82 -20.86 10.47
C GLY A 344 26.50 -22.02 11.21
N LYS A 345 25.78 -22.77 12.06
CA LYS A 345 26.33 -23.92 12.79
C LYS A 345 26.61 -25.11 11.87
N LYS A 346 27.49 -25.99 12.31
CA LYS A 346 27.91 -27.20 11.61
C LYS A 346 27.48 -28.46 12.35
N LYS A 347 27.53 -29.59 11.64
CA LYS A 347 27.38 -30.90 12.27
C LYS A 347 28.41 -31.07 13.40
N GLY A 348 27.95 -31.50 14.57
CA GLY A 348 28.74 -31.64 15.78
C GLY A 348 28.67 -30.45 16.72
N ASP A 349 28.18 -29.29 16.27
CA ASP A 349 27.98 -28.14 17.15
C ASP A 349 26.81 -28.37 18.10
N THR A 350 26.85 -27.65 19.23
CA THR A 350 25.79 -27.65 20.24
C THR A 350 25.17 -26.27 20.33
N ILE A 351 23.84 -26.21 20.42
CA ILE A 351 23.08 -24.99 20.68
C ILE A 351 22.37 -25.08 22.04
N GLN A 352 22.01 -23.92 22.59
CA GLN A 352 21.21 -23.78 23.80
C GLN A 352 19.89 -23.11 23.43
N PHE A 353 18.76 -23.69 23.82
CA PHE A 353 17.45 -23.10 23.57
C PHE A 353 16.48 -23.49 24.68
N ARG A 354 15.85 -22.50 25.32
CA ARG A 354 14.85 -22.67 26.39
C ARG A 354 15.29 -23.67 27.49
N ASN A 355 16.53 -23.54 27.96
CA ASN A 355 17.21 -24.36 28.96
C ASN A 355 17.61 -25.78 28.52
N ASP A 356 17.32 -26.17 27.29
CA ASP A 356 17.74 -27.45 26.72
C ASP A 356 18.99 -27.28 25.84
N SER A 357 19.81 -28.33 25.82
CA SER A 357 21.03 -28.38 25.00
C SER A 357 20.86 -29.41 23.88
N TYR A 358 20.98 -28.96 22.64
CA TYR A 358 20.81 -29.79 21.45
C TYR A 358 22.13 -29.95 20.68
N LEU A 359 22.45 -31.18 20.30
CA LEU A 359 23.56 -31.52 19.40
C LEU A 359 23.06 -31.62 17.97
N ILE A 360 23.74 -30.94 17.04
CA ILE A 360 23.47 -31.06 15.60
C ILE A 360 24.07 -32.36 15.08
N ILE A 361 23.23 -33.34 14.72
CA ILE A 361 23.69 -34.67 14.29
C ILE A 361 23.77 -34.83 12.78
N SER A 362 22.94 -34.11 12.02
CA SER A 362 23.05 -34.04 10.56
C SER A 362 22.51 -32.72 10.01
N ILE A 363 23.10 -32.29 8.89
CA ILE A 363 22.62 -31.18 8.06
C ILE A 363 22.52 -31.72 6.64
N LYS A 364 21.39 -31.47 5.99
CA LYS A 364 21.17 -31.81 4.59
C LYS A 364 20.55 -30.64 3.86
N LYS A 365 20.80 -30.55 2.57
CA LYS A 365 20.06 -29.65 1.69
C LYS A 365 18.59 -30.11 1.59
N LEU A 366 17.66 -29.16 1.60
CA LEU A 366 16.25 -29.42 1.33
C LEU A 366 16.05 -29.62 -0.18
N GLU A 367 15.55 -30.78 -0.59
CA GLU A 367 15.34 -31.08 -2.01
C GLU A 367 13.98 -30.58 -2.52
N LYS A 368 12.93 -30.74 -1.70
CA LYS A 368 11.55 -30.34 -2.00
C LYS A 368 10.81 -30.04 -0.69
N ILE A 369 9.75 -29.23 -0.79
CA ILE A 369 8.76 -29.05 0.27
C ILE A 369 7.62 -30.03 0.09
#